data_AF-A0A0P0XEQ9-F1
#
_entry.id   AF-A0A0P0XEQ9-F1
#
_cell.length_a   1.000
_cell.length_b   1.000
_cell.length_c   1.000
_cell.angle_alpha   90.00
_cell.angle_beta   90.00
_cell.angle_gamma   90.00
#
_symmetry.space_group_name_H-M   'P 1'
#
loop_
_entity.id
_entity.type
_entity.pdbx_description
1 polymer ?
#
loop_
_entity_poly.entity_id
_entity_poly.type
_entity_poly.pdbx_seq_one_letter_code
_entity_poly.pdbx_strand_id
1 'polypeptide(L)'
;DGTIPDSFVNLKGISEIDLSRNNLSGEIPNFFQSFNSLKLLNLSFNNLEGQMPEGGIFQNSSEVFVQGNIMLCSSSPMLQLPLCLASSRHRHTSRNLKIIGISVALVLVSLSCVAFIILKRSKRSKQSDRHSFTEMKNFSYADLVKATNGFSSDNLLGSGTYGSVYKGILDSEANGIVAIKVFNLDELGAPKSFVAECEAFRNTRHRNLVRVISACSTWDNKGNDFKALIIEYMANGTLESWIYSEMREPLSLDSRVTIAVDIAAALDYLHNRCMPPIVHCDLKPSNVLLDNAMGARLSDFGLAKFLPTHNSTSITSSTSLGGPRGSIGYIAPGNHILHDLSLLLNRKLLF
;
A
#
# COMPACT_ATOMS: atom_id res chain seq x y z
N ASP A 1 -23.27 54.71 7.73
CA ASP A 1 -22.57 53.50 8.23
C ASP A 1 -21.55 53.93 9.28
N GLY A 2 -21.01 52.98 10.05
CA GLY A 2 -20.09 53.27 11.14
C GLY A 2 -20.75 53.32 12.52
N THR A 3 -20.01 53.76 13.54
CA THR A 3 -20.50 53.85 14.92
C THR A 3 -21.16 55.20 15.20
N ILE A 4 -21.97 55.28 16.24
CA ILE A 4 -22.48 56.57 16.74
C ILE A 4 -21.27 57.37 17.27
N PRO A 5 -20.96 58.56 16.74
CA PRO A 5 -19.74 59.29 17.10
C PRO A 5 -19.78 59.80 18.55
N ASP A 6 -18.67 59.66 19.28
CA ASP A 6 -18.52 60.18 20.64
C ASP A 6 -18.71 61.71 20.71
N SER A 7 -18.49 62.42 19.61
CA SER A 7 -18.70 63.87 19.52
C SER A 7 -20.14 64.30 19.80
N PHE A 8 -21.12 63.38 19.69
CA PHE A 8 -22.52 63.64 20.02
C PHE A 8 -22.71 64.04 21.48
N VAL A 9 -21.81 63.68 22.40
CA VAL A 9 -21.84 64.09 23.82
C VAL A 9 -21.99 65.62 24.00
N ASN A 10 -21.58 66.41 23.02
CA ASN A 10 -21.67 67.87 23.05
C ASN A 10 -23.07 68.43 22.74
N LEU A 11 -24.00 67.61 22.26
CA LEU A 11 -25.36 67.99 21.87
C LEU A 11 -26.31 68.15 23.07
N LYS A 12 -25.90 68.87 24.13
CA LYS A 12 -26.62 68.92 25.42
C LYS A 12 -28.05 69.47 25.36
N GLY A 13 -28.35 70.30 24.35
CA GLY A 13 -29.66 70.92 24.16
C GLY A 13 -30.61 70.15 23.24
N ILE A 14 -30.19 68.98 22.73
CA ILE A 14 -30.96 68.23 21.74
C ILE A 14 -32.20 67.60 22.38
N SER A 15 -33.35 67.75 21.70
CA SER A 15 -34.63 67.23 22.17
C SER A 15 -35.07 65.95 21.48
N GLU A 16 -34.68 65.75 20.23
CA GLU A 16 -35.07 64.59 19.43
C GLU A 16 -33.88 64.12 18.59
N ILE A 17 -33.63 62.81 18.60
CA ILE A 17 -32.60 62.16 17.79
C ILE A 17 -33.24 60.99 17.06
N ASP A 18 -33.25 61.06 15.73
CA ASP A 18 -33.62 59.93 14.87
C ASP A 18 -32.42 59.51 14.02
N LEU A 19 -31.91 58.32 14.33
CA LEU A 19 -30.84 57.65 13.59
C LEU A 19 -31.34 56.32 12.97
N SER A 20 -32.66 56.14 12.88
CA SER A 20 -33.24 54.90 12.42
C SER A 20 -32.94 54.60 10.95
N ARG A 21 -33.02 53.32 10.57
CA ARG A 21 -32.86 52.85 9.17
C ARG A 21 -31.52 53.25 8.55
N ASN A 22 -30.44 53.09 9.30
CA ASN A 22 -29.08 53.26 8.81
C ASN A 22 -28.30 51.94 8.94
N ASN A 23 -27.05 51.95 8.46
CA ASN A 23 -26.11 50.85 8.68
C ASN A 23 -25.18 51.15 9.88
N LEU A 24 -25.72 51.70 10.97
CA LEU A 24 -24.90 51.94 12.17
C LEU A 24 -24.58 50.63 12.87
N SER A 25 -23.37 50.50 13.40
CA SER A 25 -22.91 49.30 14.12
C SER A 25 -22.18 49.68 15.41
N GLY A 26 -21.86 48.66 16.23
CA GLY A 26 -21.23 48.85 17.54
C GLY A 26 -22.24 49.07 18.67
N GLU A 27 -21.72 49.40 19.84
CA GLU A 27 -22.51 49.59 21.06
C GLU A 27 -23.23 50.95 21.08
N ILE A 28 -24.38 51.00 21.76
CA ILE A 28 -25.07 52.26 22.04
C ILE A 28 -24.24 53.05 23.06
N PRO A 29 -23.73 54.25 22.72
CA PRO A 29 -22.91 55.01 23.64
C PRO A 29 -23.64 55.44 24.91
N ASN A 30 -22.95 55.36 26.04
CA ASN A 30 -23.52 55.71 27.34
C ASN A 30 -23.85 57.19 27.51
N PHE A 31 -23.32 58.09 26.67
CA PHE A 31 -23.57 59.53 26.81
C PHE A 31 -25.04 59.91 26.60
N PHE A 32 -25.82 59.10 25.89
CA PHE A 32 -27.27 59.34 25.73
C PHE A 32 -28.00 59.36 27.09
N GLN A 33 -27.47 58.66 28.10
CA GLN A 33 -28.01 58.69 29.47
C GLN A 33 -27.90 60.08 30.12
N SER A 34 -27.01 60.95 29.62
CA SER A 34 -26.76 62.29 30.17
C SER A 34 -27.56 63.42 29.49
N PHE A 35 -28.33 63.13 28.44
CA PHE A 35 -29.08 64.14 27.69
C PHE A 35 -30.43 64.43 28.35
N ASN A 36 -30.42 65.33 29.33
CA ASN A 36 -31.62 65.71 30.10
C ASN A 36 -32.71 66.40 29.25
N SER A 37 -32.35 66.95 28.08
CA SER A 37 -33.29 67.64 27.18
C SER A 37 -34.00 66.69 26.20
N LEU A 38 -33.52 65.46 26.08
CA LEU A 38 -33.94 64.50 25.06
C LEU A 38 -35.28 63.88 25.43
N LYS A 39 -36.21 63.89 24.47
CA LYS A 39 -37.59 63.39 24.58
C LYS A 39 -37.88 62.23 23.63
N LEU A 40 -37.07 62.06 22.59
CA LEU A 40 -37.23 60.99 21.62
C LEU A 40 -35.85 60.53 21.13
N LEU A 41 -35.61 59.22 21.21
CA LEU A 41 -34.41 58.57 20.69
C LEU A 41 -34.81 57.37 19.83
N ASN A 42 -34.68 57.51 18.52
CA ASN A 42 -34.97 56.45 17.57
C ASN A 42 -33.68 55.88 16.97
N LEU A 43 -33.30 54.69 17.42
CA LEU A 43 -32.15 53.91 16.95
C LEU A 43 -32.57 52.67 16.16
N SER A 44 -33.86 52.54 15.83
CA SER A 44 -34.43 51.34 15.24
C SER A 44 -33.88 51.03 13.84
N PHE A 45 -33.87 49.74 13.47
CA PHE A 45 -33.40 49.24 12.17
C PHE A 45 -31.95 49.67 11.83
N ASN A 46 -31.02 49.34 12.73
CA ASN A 46 -29.57 49.43 12.53
C ASN A 46 -28.92 48.05 12.81
N ASN A 47 -27.59 47.99 12.84
CA ASN A 47 -26.79 46.81 13.22
C ASN A 47 -26.10 47.00 14.58
N LEU A 48 -26.76 47.70 15.52
CA LEU A 48 -26.21 47.93 16.86
C LEU A 48 -26.16 46.61 17.64
N GLU A 49 -25.15 46.48 18.50
CA GLU A 49 -24.87 45.28 19.27
C GLU A 49 -24.55 45.59 20.73
N GLY A 50 -24.58 44.55 21.57
CA GLY A 50 -24.24 44.67 22.99
C GLY A 50 -25.42 45.03 23.88
N GLN A 51 -25.10 45.39 25.13
CA GLN A 51 -26.09 45.67 26.16
C GLN A 51 -26.61 47.11 26.03
N MET A 52 -27.93 47.26 25.97
CA MET A 52 -28.56 48.57 26.00
C MET A 52 -28.33 49.25 27.37
N PRO A 53 -27.96 50.55 27.40
CA PRO A 53 -27.87 51.29 28.66
C PRO A 53 -29.22 51.36 29.39
N GLU A 54 -29.18 51.52 30.72
CA GLU A 54 -30.39 51.46 31.57
C GLU A 54 -30.75 52.82 32.21
N GLY A 55 -29.91 53.83 32.08
CA GLY A 55 -30.13 55.17 32.65
C GLY A 55 -30.69 56.19 31.66
N GLY A 56 -31.11 57.34 32.18
CA GLY A 56 -31.61 58.46 31.39
C GLY A 56 -32.82 58.09 30.52
N ILE A 57 -32.80 58.47 29.24
CA ILE A 57 -33.92 58.24 28.33
C ILE A 57 -34.27 56.75 28.17
N PHE A 58 -33.33 55.82 28.38
CA PHE A 58 -33.55 54.38 28.28
C PHE A 58 -34.48 53.82 29.36
N GLN A 59 -34.78 54.58 30.41
CA GLN A 59 -35.78 54.20 31.42
C GLN A 59 -37.21 54.36 30.89
N ASN A 60 -37.42 55.16 29.85
CA ASN A 60 -38.74 55.41 29.27
C ASN A 60 -38.93 54.66 27.95
N SER A 61 -39.59 53.50 28.03
CA SER A 61 -39.83 52.64 26.87
C SER A 61 -40.70 53.27 25.77
N SER A 62 -41.42 54.35 26.07
CA SER A 62 -42.26 55.06 25.09
C SER A 62 -41.48 56.10 24.28
N GLU A 63 -40.26 56.44 24.69
CA GLU A 63 -39.43 57.49 24.07
C GLU A 63 -38.22 56.91 23.33
N VAL A 64 -37.91 55.63 23.53
CA VAL A 64 -36.76 54.93 22.94
C VAL A 64 -37.20 53.82 22.00
N PHE A 65 -36.80 53.91 20.74
CA PHE A 65 -37.07 52.91 19.71
C PHE A 65 -35.78 52.21 19.29
N VAL A 66 -35.67 50.92 19.57
CA VAL A 66 -34.46 50.11 19.36
C VAL A 66 -34.72 48.83 18.56
N GLN A 67 -35.96 48.60 18.12
CA GLN A 67 -36.34 47.43 17.33
C GLN A 67 -35.53 47.31 16.03
N GLY A 68 -35.36 46.08 15.54
CA GLY A 68 -34.61 45.80 14.31
C GLY A 68 -33.09 45.67 14.49
N ASN A 69 -32.55 45.96 15.67
CA ASN A 69 -31.15 45.68 16.02
C ASN A 69 -31.02 44.27 16.62
N ILE A 70 -30.69 43.27 15.79
CA ILE A 70 -30.77 41.85 16.17
C ILE A 70 -29.74 41.39 17.22
N MET A 71 -28.65 42.14 17.40
CA MET A 71 -27.55 41.82 18.32
C MET A 71 -27.60 42.66 19.62
N LEU A 72 -28.58 43.55 19.78
CA LEU A 72 -28.79 44.22 21.05
C LEU A 72 -29.45 43.28 22.06
N CYS A 73 -29.10 43.44 23.33
CA CYS A 73 -29.73 42.77 24.45
C CYS A 73 -29.96 43.72 25.62
N SER A 74 -30.76 43.32 26.61
CA SER A 74 -31.09 44.12 27.81
C SER A 74 -30.92 43.29 29.09
N SER A 75 -30.68 43.90 30.26
CA SER A 75 -30.62 43.14 31.52
C SER A 75 -32.00 42.81 32.09
N SER A 76 -33.00 43.63 31.75
CA SER A 76 -34.39 43.48 32.16
C SER A 76 -35.27 43.22 30.95
N PRO A 77 -36.33 42.39 31.06
CA PRO A 77 -37.22 42.13 29.94
C PRO A 77 -37.94 43.41 29.50
N MET A 78 -37.41 44.09 28.49
CA MET A 78 -38.14 45.08 27.69
C MET A 78 -38.86 44.39 26.54
N LEU A 79 -39.97 44.97 26.09
CA LEU A 79 -40.94 44.33 25.19
C LEU A 79 -40.36 43.85 23.83
N GLN A 80 -39.13 44.20 23.45
CA GLN A 80 -38.59 43.94 22.10
C GLN A 80 -37.10 43.61 22.04
N LEU A 81 -36.43 43.30 23.18
CA LEU A 81 -35.03 42.86 23.20
C LEU A 81 -34.83 41.57 23.99
N PRO A 82 -33.93 40.66 23.54
CA PRO A 82 -33.55 39.50 24.33
C PRO A 82 -32.78 39.94 25.59
N LEU A 83 -32.81 39.09 26.62
CA LEU A 83 -31.98 39.27 27.79
C LEU A 83 -30.50 39.05 27.44
N CYS A 84 -29.60 39.87 27.98
CA CYS A 84 -28.16 39.64 27.90
C CYS A 84 -27.82 38.40 28.74
N LEU A 85 -27.98 37.22 28.15
CA LEU A 85 -27.51 35.99 28.76
C LEU A 85 -25.99 36.07 28.80
N ALA A 86 -25.42 36.02 30.01
CA ALA A 86 -23.98 35.92 30.22
C ALA A 86 -23.44 34.88 29.25
N SER A 87 -22.69 35.36 28.25
CA SER A 87 -22.26 34.62 27.07
C SER A 87 -22.05 33.15 27.42
N SER A 88 -22.97 32.29 26.97
CA SER A 88 -22.76 30.86 27.03
C SER A 88 -21.44 30.66 26.30
N ARG A 89 -20.39 30.26 27.02
CA ARG A 89 -19.05 30.05 26.47
C ARG A 89 -19.15 29.01 25.36
N HIS A 90 -19.41 29.47 24.15
CA HIS A 90 -19.50 28.61 22.99
C HIS A 90 -18.06 28.32 22.55
N ARG A 91 -17.76 27.02 22.53
CA ARG A 91 -16.81 26.36 21.61
C ARG A 91 -15.32 26.63 21.84
N HIS A 92 -14.71 25.82 22.71
CA HIS A 92 -13.33 25.36 22.49
C HIS A 92 -13.10 23.86 22.80
N THR A 93 -14.10 23.13 23.28
CA THR A 93 -13.96 21.73 23.75
C THR A 93 -14.20 20.66 22.68
N SER A 94 -14.62 21.01 21.45
CA SER A 94 -14.97 20.01 20.43
C SER A 94 -13.81 19.54 19.55
N ARG A 95 -12.62 20.15 19.61
CA ARG A 95 -11.48 19.75 18.75
C ARG A 95 -10.69 18.59 19.36
N ASN A 96 -10.36 18.64 20.64
CA ASN A 96 -9.56 17.60 21.30
C ASN A 96 -10.30 16.26 21.36
N LEU A 97 -11.61 16.26 21.61
CA LEU A 97 -12.39 15.02 21.67
C LEU A 97 -12.46 14.30 20.32
N LYS A 98 -12.51 15.05 19.21
CA LYS A 98 -12.46 14.47 17.85
C LYS A 98 -11.10 13.87 17.54
N ILE A 99 -10.01 14.53 17.94
CA ILE A 99 -8.64 14.03 17.74
C ILE A 99 -8.42 12.72 18.52
N ILE A 100 -8.88 12.67 19.78
CA ILE A 100 -8.83 11.45 20.60
C ILE A 100 -9.68 10.33 19.98
N GLY A 101 -10.88 10.66 19.47
CA GLY A 101 -11.73 9.68 18.77
C GLY A 101 -11.05 9.09 17.53
N ILE A 102 -10.40 9.93 16.72
CA ILE A 102 -9.68 9.48 15.51
C ILE A 102 -8.45 8.64 15.88
N SER A 103 -7.68 9.03 16.90
CA SER A 103 -6.49 8.26 17.31
C SER A 103 -6.87 6.89 17.88
N VAL A 104 -7.92 6.80 18.70
CA VAL A 104 -8.44 5.52 19.22
C VAL A 104 -8.95 4.64 18.07
N ALA A 105 -9.68 5.21 17.10
CA ALA A 105 -10.14 4.46 15.93
C ALA A 105 -8.97 3.89 15.11
N LEU A 106 -7.91 4.67 14.87
CA LEU A 106 -6.73 4.21 14.15
C LEU A 106 -5.98 3.10 14.90
N VAL A 107 -5.88 3.19 16.23
CA VAL A 107 -5.27 2.15 17.07
C VAL A 107 -6.11 0.86 17.06
N LEU A 108 -7.44 0.95 17.13
CA LEU A 108 -8.31 -0.21 17.06
C LEU A 108 -8.26 -0.89 15.68
N VAL A 109 -8.26 -0.10 14.60
CA VAL A 109 -8.08 -0.62 13.24
C VAL A 109 -6.73 -1.31 13.11
N SER A 110 -5.64 -0.71 13.59
CA SER A 110 -4.31 -1.33 13.50
C SER A 110 -4.21 -2.62 14.31
N LEU A 111 -4.76 -2.66 15.53
CA LEU A 111 -4.83 -3.87 16.36
C LEU A 111 -5.68 -4.97 15.70
N SER A 112 -6.82 -4.61 15.09
CA SER A 112 -7.66 -5.56 14.35
C SER A 112 -6.93 -6.15 13.15
N CYS A 113 -6.17 -5.33 12.41
CA CYS A 113 -5.35 -5.75 11.28
C CYS A 113 -4.24 -6.69 11.73
N VAL A 114 -3.54 -6.37 12.83
CA VAL A 114 -2.48 -7.23 13.39
C VAL A 114 -3.05 -8.56 13.86
N ALA A 115 -4.18 -8.55 14.58
CA ALA A 115 -4.87 -9.77 15.02
C ALA A 115 -5.27 -10.64 13.82
N PHE A 116 -5.84 -10.04 12.77
CA PHE A 116 -6.20 -10.74 11.54
C PHE A 116 -4.98 -11.37 10.85
N ILE A 117 -3.84 -10.67 10.79
CA ILE A 117 -2.58 -11.19 10.25
C ILE A 117 -2.09 -12.39 11.07
N ILE A 118 -2.13 -12.32 12.40
CA ILE A 118 -1.70 -13.42 13.29
C ILE A 118 -2.61 -14.64 13.10
N LEU A 119 -3.93 -14.45 13.06
CA LEU A 119 -4.90 -15.53 12.87
C LEU A 119 -4.74 -16.21 11.50
N LYS A 120 -4.53 -15.44 10.43
CA LYS A 120 -4.29 -15.98 9.09
C LYS A 120 -2.97 -16.75 9.02
N ARG A 121 -1.91 -16.29 9.71
CA ARG A 121 -0.63 -17.01 9.83
C ARG A 121 -0.80 -18.35 10.56
N SER A 122 -1.54 -18.38 11.67
CA SER A 122 -1.80 -19.61 12.44
C SER A 122 -2.55 -20.64 11.59
N LYS A 123 -3.58 -20.21 10.84
CA LYS A 123 -4.39 -21.13 10.02
C LYS A 123 -3.62 -21.70 8.81
N ARG A 124 -2.67 -20.95 8.23
CA ARG A 124 -1.86 -21.39 7.08
C ARG A 124 -0.63 -22.24 7.44
N SER A 125 -0.19 -22.26 8.69
CA SER A 125 1.01 -23.01 9.11
C SER A 125 0.80 -24.53 9.21
N LYS A 126 -0.44 -25.04 9.21
CA LYS A 126 -0.73 -26.46 9.47
C LYS A 126 -0.53 -27.42 8.27
N GLN A 127 -0.28 -26.92 7.06
CA GLN A 127 0.16 -27.76 5.93
C GLN A 127 1.67 -27.59 5.72
N SER A 128 2.45 -28.20 6.61
CA SER A 128 3.88 -28.44 6.39
C SER A 128 3.99 -29.88 5.91
N ASP A 129 4.02 -30.10 4.60
CA ASP A 129 4.18 -31.42 4.03
C ASP A 129 5.52 -32.03 4.46
N ARG A 130 5.42 -33.10 5.24
CA ARG A 130 6.53 -33.95 5.67
C ARG A 130 6.98 -34.79 4.47
N HIS A 131 7.63 -34.20 3.48
CA HIS A 131 8.18 -34.98 2.39
C HIS A 131 9.55 -35.54 2.78
N SER A 132 9.62 -36.87 2.88
CA SER A 132 10.86 -37.62 3.00
C SER A 132 11.82 -37.20 1.90
N PHE A 133 13.10 -37.07 2.22
CA PHE A 133 14.18 -36.89 1.26
C PHE A 133 14.17 -38.09 0.30
N THR A 134 13.40 -38.01 -0.78
CA THR A 134 13.35 -39.05 -1.79
C THR A 134 14.70 -39.05 -2.47
N GLU A 135 15.35 -40.21 -2.48
CA GLU A 135 16.55 -40.50 -3.26
C GLU A 135 16.37 -39.89 -4.66
N MET A 136 17.28 -39.00 -5.08
CA MET A 136 17.11 -38.25 -6.33
C MET A 136 17.01 -39.25 -7.49
N LYS A 137 15.85 -39.29 -8.13
CA LYS A 137 15.65 -40.13 -9.30
C LYS A 137 16.45 -39.57 -10.46
N ASN A 138 17.39 -40.37 -10.96
CA ASN A 138 18.14 -40.04 -12.17
C ASN A 138 17.30 -40.38 -13.39
N PHE A 139 17.24 -39.43 -14.33
CA PHE A 139 16.57 -39.61 -15.62
C PHE A 139 17.61 -39.59 -16.73
N SER A 140 17.49 -40.53 -17.67
CA SER A 140 18.30 -40.52 -18.88
C SER A 140 17.74 -39.53 -19.92
N TYR A 141 18.55 -39.19 -20.93
CA TYR A 141 18.07 -38.43 -22.09
C TYR A 141 16.84 -39.11 -22.74
N ALA A 142 16.87 -40.44 -22.89
CA ALA A 142 15.78 -41.20 -23.49
C ALA A 142 14.47 -41.10 -22.68
N ASP A 143 14.55 -41.06 -21.35
CA ASP A 143 13.37 -40.86 -20.49
C ASP A 143 12.72 -39.51 -20.74
N LEU A 144 13.52 -38.45 -20.88
CA LEU A 144 13.03 -37.09 -21.12
C LEU A 144 12.47 -36.90 -22.53
N VAL A 145 13.12 -37.52 -23.53
CA VAL A 145 12.60 -37.59 -24.90
C VAL A 145 11.24 -38.28 -24.92
N LYS A 146 11.11 -39.43 -24.26
CA LYS A 146 9.83 -40.15 -24.17
C LYS A 146 8.76 -39.30 -23.48
N ALA A 147 9.10 -38.71 -22.33
CA ALA A 147 8.17 -37.93 -21.52
C ALA A 147 7.60 -36.70 -22.25
N THR A 148 8.37 -36.11 -23.17
CA THR A 148 8.02 -34.89 -23.90
C THR A 148 7.56 -35.14 -25.34
N ASN A 149 7.40 -36.40 -25.75
CA ASN A 149 7.13 -36.79 -27.13
C ASN A 149 8.17 -36.20 -28.12
N GLY A 150 9.45 -36.38 -27.82
CA GLY A 150 10.56 -35.88 -28.63
C GLY A 150 10.78 -34.37 -28.53
N PHE A 151 10.52 -33.78 -27.36
CA PHE A 151 10.51 -32.32 -27.17
C PHE A 151 9.58 -31.60 -28.17
N SER A 152 8.39 -32.18 -28.41
CA SER A 152 7.39 -31.64 -29.34
C SER A 152 7.01 -30.20 -29.01
N SER A 153 6.76 -29.39 -30.03
CA SER A 153 6.23 -28.03 -29.89
C SER A 153 4.88 -28.00 -29.18
N ASP A 154 4.07 -29.06 -29.28
CA ASP A 154 2.78 -29.16 -28.58
C ASP A 154 2.93 -29.20 -27.06
N ASN A 155 4.11 -29.61 -26.59
CA ASN A 155 4.47 -29.65 -25.19
C ASN A 155 5.28 -28.42 -24.75
N LEU A 156 5.59 -27.47 -25.63
CA LEU A 156 6.38 -26.30 -25.27
C LEU A 156 5.57 -25.35 -24.37
N LEU A 157 6.06 -25.12 -23.15
CA LEU A 157 5.47 -24.21 -22.17
C LEU A 157 6.05 -22.79 -22.29
N GLY A 158 7.31 -22.68 -22.72
CA GLY A 158 7.98 -21.41 -22.91
C GLY A 158 9.41 -21.60 -23.38
N SER A 159 9.98 -20.57 -23.99
CA SER A 159 11.34 -20.55 -24.49
C SER A 159 12.00 -19.22 -24.14
N GLY A 160 13.28 -19.26 -23.79
CA GLY A 160 14.10 -18.08 -23.55
C GLY A 160 15.53 -18.30 -24.03
N THR A 161 16.41 -17.33 -23.75
CA THR A 161 17.80 -17.37 -24.21
C THR A 161 18.55 -18.61 -23.74
N TYR A 162 18.37 -19.04 -22.48
CA TYR A 162 19.16 -20.14 -21.93
C TYR A 162 18.52 -21.53 -22.11
N GLY A 163 17.33 -21.62 -22.70
CA GLY A 163 16.66 -22.89 -22.87
C GLY A 163 15.15 -22.81 -23.07
N SER A 164 14.57 -23.99 -23.17
CA SER A 164 13.15 -24.22 -23.44
C SER A 164 12.55 -25.11 -22.37
N VAL A 165 11.31 -24.83 -21.96
CA VAL A 165 10.59 -25.59 -20.95
C VAL A 165 9.47 -26.36 -21.61
N TYR A 166 9.45 -27.67 -21.41
CA TYR A 166 8.46 -28.59 -21.99
C TYR A 166 7.61 -29.21 -20.88
N LYS A 167 6.33 -29.46 -21.18
CA LYS A 167 5.48 -30.34 -20.39
C LYS A 167 5.89 -31.78 -20.65
N GLY A 168 6.12 -32.54 -19.59
CA GLY A 168 6.42 -33.96 -19.66
C GLY A 168 5.44 -34.79 -18.86
N ILE A 169 5.25 -36.05 -19.26
CA ILE A 169 4.52 -37.06 -18.48
C ILE A 169 5.50 -38.18 -18.14
N LEU A 170 5.82 -38.33 -16.87
CA LEU A 170 6.66 -39.39 -16.33
C LEU A 170 5.80 -40.53 -15.80
N ASP A 171 6.03 -41.74 -16.30
CA ASP A 171 5.24 -42.94 -15.99
C ASP A 171 5.21 -43.32 -14.48
N SER A 172 6.08 -42.73 -13.65
CA SER A 172 6.31 -43.18 -12.26
C SER A 172 5.73 -42.30 -11.16
N GLU A 173 4.97 -41.24 -11.46
CA GLU A 173 4.45 -40.31 -10.45
C GLU A 173 2.92 -40.26 -10.46
N ALA A 174 2.28 -40.16 -9.28
CA ALA A 174 0.82 -40.26 -9.12
C ALA A 174 0.00 -39.17 -9.87
N ASN A 175 0.65 -38.13 -10.37
CA ASN A 175 0.07 -37.20 -11.35
C ASN A 175 0.92 -37.06 -12.63
N GLY A 176 2.09 -37.71 -12.70
CA GLY A 176 3.02 -37.81 -13.84
C GLY A 176 3.56 -36.52 -14.47
N ILE A 177 2.87 -35.39 -14.32
CA ILE A 177 3.10 -34.19 -15.10
C ILE A 177 4.21 -33.37 -14.45
N VAL A 178 5.24 -33.10 -15.25
CA VAL A 178 6.41 -32.30 -14.87
C VAL A 178 6.66 -31.21 -15.91
N ALA A 179 7.43 -30.20 -15.53
CA ALA A 179 8.06 -29.27 -16.44
C ALA A 179 9.54 -29.66 -16.61
N ILE A 180 10.00 -29.78 -17.85
CA ILE A 180 11.37 -30.16 -18.19
C ILE A 180 12.03 -28.96 -18.87
N LYS A 181 12.93 -28.28 -18.15
CA LYS A 181 13.73 -27.17 -18.68
C LYS A 181 14.99 -27.72 -19.34
N VAL A 182 15.05 -27.70 -20.66
CA VAL A 182 16.20 -28.11 -21.48
C VAL A 182 17.05 -26.88 -21.77
N PHE A 183 18.35 -26.93 -21.49
CA PHE A 183 19.25 -25.80 -21.66
C PHE A 183 19.82 -25.76 -23.08
N ASN A 184 19.87 -24.56 -23.67
CA ASN A 184 20.52 -24.33 -24.96
C ASN A 184 22.02 -24.08 -24.72
N LEU A 185 22.83 -25.15 -24.70
CA LEU A 185 24.24 -25.07 -24.28
C LEU A 185 25.16 -24.35 -25.26
N ASP A 186 24.70 -24.14 -26.50
CA ASP A 186 25.41 -23.32 -27.48
C ASP A 186 25.35 -21.82 -27.13
N GLU A 187 24.41 -21.41 -26.27
CA GLU A 187 24.24 -20.03 -25.84
C GLU A 187 25.21 -19.64 -24.73
N LEU A 188 25.84 -18.47 -24.90
CA LEU A 188 26.81 -17.97 -23.95
C LEU A 188 26.14 -17.75 -22.57
N GLY A 189 26.61 -18.51 -21.58
CA GLY A 189 26.14 -18.42 -20.21
C GLY A 189 25.07 -19.45 -19.84
N ALA A 190 24.48 -20.18 -20.79
CA ALA A 190 23.56 -21.27 -20.48
C ALA A 190 24.18 -22.36 -19.57
N PRO A 191 25.45 -22.79 -19.77
CA PRO A 191 26.10 -23.71 -18.83
C PRO A 191 26.22 -23.13 -17.41
N LYS A 192 26.48 -21.82 -17.28
CA LYS A 192 26.55 -21.15 -15.97
C LYS A 192 25.17 -21.03 -15.32
N SER A 193 24.14 -20.78 -16.13
CA SER A 193 22.74 -20.73 -15.69
C SER A 193 22.30 -22.08 -15.13
N PHE A 194 22.60 -23.18 -15.84
CA PHE A 194 22.33 -24.53 -15.35
C PHE A 194 22.99 -24.80 -13.98
N VAL A 195 24.29 -24.47 -13.85
CA VAL A 195 25.01 -24.63 -12.58
C VAL A 195 24.40 -23.79 -11.46
N ALA A 196 24.07 -22.52 -11.73
CA ALA A 196 23.44 -21.63 -10.74
C ALA A 196 22.09 -22.18 -10.27
N GLU A 197 21.26 -22.72 -11.16
CA GLU A 197 20.00 -23.34 -10.79
C GLU A 197 20.20 -24.63 -9.98
N CYS A 198 21.20 -25.45 -10.32
CA CYS A 198 21.54 -26.64 -9.55
C CYS A 198 22.02 -26.28 -8.13
N GLU A 199 22.82 -25.23 -7.99
CA GLU A 199 23.26 -24.73 -6.68
C GLU A 199 22.08 -24.17 -5.87
N ALA A 200 21.21 -23.35 -6.49
CA ALA A 200 20.00 -22.83 -5.84
C ALA A 200 19.08 -23.98 -5.40
N PHE A 201 18.84 -24.95 -6.27
CA PHE A 201 18.07 -26.15 -5.97
C PHE A 201 18.61 -26.90 -4.75
N ARG A 202 19.93 -27.15 -4.71
CA ARG A 202 20.56 -27.88 -3.60
C ARG A 202 20.38 -27.18 -2.26
N ASN A 203 20.30 -25.85 -2.26
CA ASN A 203 20.32 -25.02 -1.05
C ASN A 203 18.96 -24.42 -0.68
N THR A 204 17.88 -24.69 -1.42
CA THR A 204 16.56 -24.08 -1.16
C THR A 204 15.43 -25.09 -1.07
N ARG A 205 14.56 -24.91 -0.08
CA ARG A 205 13.31 -25.66 0.10
C ARG A 205 12.27 -24.77 0.76
N HIS A 206 11.30 -24.28 -0.02
CA HIS A 206 10.25 -23.40 0.48
C HIS A 206 8.98 -23.54 -0.37
N ARG A 207 7.80 -23.42 0.26
CA ARG A 207 6.50 -23.66 -0.40
C ARG A 207 6.18 -22.70 -1.56
N ASN A 208 6.75 -21.49 -1.50
CA ASN A 208 6.59 -20.44 -2.52
C ASN A 208 7.79 -20.38 -3.48
N LEU A 209 8.62 -21.43 -3.52
CA LEU A 209 9.63 -21.63 -4.55
C LEU A 209 9.25 -22.85 -5.37
N VAL A 210 9.47 -22.78 -6.68
CA VAL A 210 9.24 -23.93 -7.55
C VAL A 210 10.24 -25.03 -7.24
N ARG A 211 9.74 -26.23 -6.95
CA ARG A 211 10.55 -27.38 -6.59
C ARG A 211 11.19 -28.03 -7.81
N VAL A 212 12.51 -28.02 -7.86
CA VAL A 212 13.26 -28.90 -8.76
C VAL A 212 13.19 -30.33 -8.21
N ILE A 213 12.81 -31.27 -9.06
CA ILE A 213 12.67 -32.70 -8.76
C ILE A 213 14.02 -33.39 -8.93
N SER A 214 14.68 -33.13 -10.07
CA SER A 214 15.95 -33.74 -10.43
C SER A 214 16.69 -32.90 -11.49
N ALA A 215 17.97 -33.16 -11.65
CA ALA A 215 18.81 -32.61 -12.70
C ALA A 215 19.33 -33.73 -13.59
N CYS A 216 19.24 -33.55 -14.90
CA CYS A 216 19.77 -34.46 -15.90
C CYS A 216 21.00 -33.82 -16.55
N SER A 217 22.12 -34.54 -16.51
CA SER A 217 23.38 -34.16 -17.11
C SER A 217 23.96 -35.37 -17.84
N THR A 218 23.69 -35.46 -19.13
CA THR A 218 24.00 -36.64 -19.96
C THR A 218 24.48 -36.19 -21.34
N TRP A 219 24.41 -37.10 -22.31
CA TRP A 219 24.66 -36.85 -23.71
C TRP A 219 23.37 -37.09 -24.51
N ASP A 220 23.16 -36.36 -25.59
CA ASP A 220 22.07 -36.63 -26.53
C ASP A 220 22.42 -37.81 -27.45
N ASN A 221 21.48 -38.20 -28.33
CA ASN A 221 21.70 -39.30 -29.29
C ASN A 221 22.81 -39.01 -30.33
N LYS A 222 23.28 -37.77 -30.44
CA LYS A 222 24.37 -37.34 -31.33
C LYS A 222 25.71 -37.24 -30.60
N GLY A 223 25.74 -37.50 -29.29
CA GLY A 223 26.93 -37.38 -28.45
C GLY A 223 27.23 -35.95 -27.99
N ASN A 224 26.31 -35.01 -28.16
CA ASN A 224 26.46 -33.65 -27.64
C ASN A 224 26.12 -33.59 -26.16
N ASP A 225 26.69 -32.62 -25.46
CA ASP A 225 26.36 -32.38 -24.05
C ASP A 225 24.87 -32.03 -23.91
N PHE A 226 24.20 -32.65 -22.95
CA PHE A 226 22.78 -32.42 -22.67
C PHE A 226 22.59 -32.11 -21.20
N LYS A 227 21.84 -31.04 -20.92
CA LYS A 227 21.55 -30.56 -19.57
C LYS A 227 20.08 -30.19 -19.48
N ALA A 228 19.40 -30.72 -18.47
CA ALA A 228 18.01 -30.39 -18.20
C ALA A 228 17.69 -30.41 -16.70
N LEU A 229 16.67 -29.66 -16.31
CA LEU A 229 16.06 -29.73 -14.99
C LEU A 229 14.65 -30.28 -15.12
N ILE A 230 14.32 -31.24 -14.25
CA ILE A 230 12.97 -31.77 -14.08
C ILE A 230 12.37 -31.05 -12.88
N ILE A 231 11.24 -30.41 -13.09
CA ILE A 231 10.65 -29.44 -12.18
C ILE A 231 9.16 -29.77 -12.02
N GLU A 232 8.58 -29.47 -10.86
CA GLU A 232 7.14 -29.56 -10.68
C GLU A 232 6.38 -28.69 -11.70
N TYR A 233 5.28 -29.22 -12.23
CA TYR A 233 4.44 -28.51 -13.18
C TYR A 233 3.48 -27.53 -12.48
N MET A 234 3.37 -26.32 -13.00
CA MET A 234 2.48 -25.26 -12.49
C MET A 234 1.30 -25.07 -13.45
N ALA A 235 0.13 -25.60 -13.09
CA ALA A 235 -0.99 -25.73 -14.04
C ALA A 235 -1.58 -24.40 -14.51
N ASN A 236 -1.49 -23.34 -13.70
CA ASN A 236 -2.02 -22.04 -14.08
C ASN A 236 -1.00 -21.16 -14.83
N GLY A 237 0.22 -21.67 -15.06
CA GLY A 237 1.24 -20.99 -15.87
C GLY A 237 1.85 -19.77 -15.18
N THR A 238 2.39 -18.86 -15.98
CA THR A 238 3.08 -17.65 -15.51
C THR A 238 2.09 -16.55 -15.13
N LEU A 239 2.43 -15.73 -14.14
CA LEU A 239 1.67 -14.53 -13.78
C LEU A 239 1.61 -13.54 -14.94
N GLU A 240 2.67 -13.46 -15.76
CA GLU A 240 2.68 -12.65 -16.98
C GLU A 240 1.49 -12.97 -17.90
N SER A 241 1.19 -14.26 -18.10
CA SER A 241 0.05 -14.69 -18.90
C SER A 241 -1.30 -14.28 -18.29
N TRP A 242 -1.38 -14.10 -16.97
CA TRP A 242 -2.60 -13.62 -16.31
C TRP A 242 -2.75 -12.10 -16.34
N ILE A 243 -1.64 -11.38 -16.33
CA ILE A 243 -1.65 -9.91 -16.37
C ILE A 243 -1.96 -9.41 -17.77
N TYR A 244 -1.40 -10.05 -18.81
CA TYR A 244 -1.48 -9.56 -20.19
C TYR A 244 -2.42 -10.35 -21.11
N SER A 245 -3.09 -11.41 -20.63
CA SER A 245 -4.06 -12.13 -21.46
C SER A 245 -5.42 -11.45 -21.46
N GLU A 246 -5.91 -11.11 -22.65
CA GLU A 246 -7.28 -10.61 -22.86
C GLU A 246 -8.35 -11.71 -22.79
N MET A 247 -7.94 -12.98 -22.94
CA MET A 247 -8.87 -14.12 -22.94
C MET A 247 -9.20 -14.65 -21.53
N ARG A 248 -8.49 -14.17 -20.50
CA ARG A 248 -8.66 -14.63 -19.12
C ARG A 248 -9.42 -13.60 -18.30
N GLU A 249 -10.17 -14.08 -17.32
CA GLU A 249 -10.74 -13.18 -16.31
C GLU A 249 -9.61 -12.47 -15.54
N PRO A 250 -9.71 -11.15 -15.33
CA PRO A 250 -8.72 -10.41 -14.56
C PRO A 250 -8.59 -10.93 -13.13
N LEU A 251 -7.35 -10.96 -12.62
CA LEU A 251 -7.10 -11.33 -11.23
C LEU A 251 -7.79 -10.36 -10.26
N SER A 252 -8.58 -10.92 -9.35
CA SER A 252 -9.20 -10.18 -8.25
C SER A 252 -8.15 -9.54 -7.34
N LEU A 253 -8.53 -8.48 -6.62
CA LEU A 253 -7.63 -7.83 -5.66
C LEU A 253 -7.12 -8.81 -4.58
N ASP A 254 -7.98 -9.72 -4.08
CA ASP A 254 -7.58 -10.73 -3.10
C ASP A 254 -6.52 -11.68 -3.65
N SER A 255 -6.69 -12.11 -4.91
CA SER A 255 -5.70 -12.96 -5.60
C SER A 255 -4.37 -12.23 -5.76
N ARG A 256 -4.39 -10.97 -6.20
CA ARG A 256 -3.17 -10.14 -6.34
C ARG A 256 -2.43 -9.96 -5.02
N VAL A 257 -3.15 -9.66 -3.93
CA VAL A 257 -2.57 -9.53 -2.59
C VAL A 257 -1.98 -10.85 -2.13
N THR A 258 -2.66 -11.98 -2.38
CA THR A 258 -2.16 -13.30 -2.03
C THR A 258 -0.86 -13.64 -2.78
N ILE A 259 -0.81 -13.38 -4.09
CA ILE A 259 0.39 -13.56 -4.91
C ILE A 259 1.55 -12.70 -4.39
N ALA A 260 1.30 -11.43 -4.07
CA ALA A 260 2.30 -10.53 -3.52
C ALA A 260 2.87 -11.03 -2.19
N VAL A 261 2.01 -11.52 -1.28
CA VAL A 261 2.42 -12.09 0.00
C VAL A 261 3.26 -13.36 -0.18
N ASP A 262 2.88 -14.22 -1.12
CA ASP A 262 3.60 -15.45 -1.43
C ASP A 262 5.01 -15.17 -1.97
N ILE A 263 5.14 -14.23 -2.90
CA ILE A 263 6.45 -13.81 -3.44
C ILE A 263 7.29 -13.09 -2.37
N ALA A 264 6.67 -12.26 -1.53
CA ALA A 264 7.37 -11.65 -0.40
C ALA A 264 7.92 -12.71 0.57
N ALA A 265 7.15 -13.78 0.84
CA ALA A 265 7.60 -14.88 1.68
C ALA A 265 8.76 -15.67 1.05
N ALA A 266 8.72 -15.90 -0.26
CA ALA A 266 9.83 -16.51 -1.00
C ALA A 266 11.12 -15.66 -0.90
N LEU A 267 11.01 -14.34 -1.10
CA LEU A 267 12.16 -13.44 -1.02
C LEU A 267 12.70 -13.31 0.41
N ASP A 268 11.84 -13.24 1.44
CA ASP A 268 12.28 -13.26 2.84
C ASP A 268 13.06 -14.53 3.16
N TYR A 269 12.57 -15.68 2.68
CA TYR A 269 13.27 -16.95 2.84
C TYR A 269 14.66 -16.91 2.21
N LEU A 270 14.76 -16.50 0.94
CA LEU A 270 16.03 -16.45 0.20
C LEU A 270 17.04 -15.47 0.83
N HIS A 271 16.59 -14.28 1.23
CA HIS A 271 17.49 -13.24 1.75
C HIS A 271 17.83 -13.40 3.23
N ASN A 272 16.88 -13.85 4.06
CA ASN A 272 17.01 -13.80 5.52
C ASN A 272 17.08 -15.17 6.19
N ARG A 273 16.71 -16.26 5.49
CA ARG A 273 16.65 -17.62 6.08
C ARG A 273 17.64 -18.58 5.46
N CYS A 274 17.97 -18.42 4.19
CA CYS A 274 19.06 -19.17 3.56
C CYS A 274 20.42 -18.71 4.09
N MET A 275 21.34 -19.66 4.25
CA MET A 275 22.71 -19.37 4.64
C MET A 275 23.68 -20.14 3.72
N PRO A 276 24.50 -19.46 2.92
CA PRO A 276 24.53 -18.00 2.74
C PRO A 276 23.23 -17.44 2.11
N PRO A 277 22.92 -16.14 2.31
CA PRO A 277 21.79 -15.48 1.66
C PRO A 277 21.84 -15.62 0.14
N ILE A 278 20.68 -15.79 -0.49
CA ILE A 278 20.55 -15.99 -1.94
C ILE A 278 19.77 -14.81 -2.52
N VAL A 279 20.32 -14.15 -3.53
CA VAL A 279 19.61 -13.13 -4.31
C VAL A 279 19.18 -13.75 -5.64
N HIS A 280 17.90 -13.62 -5.98
CA HIS A 280 17.33 -14.22 -7.21
C HIS A 280 17.85 -13.56 -8.50
N CYS A 281 18.02 -12.23 -8.47
CA CYS A 281 18.48 -11.39 -9.60
C CYS A 281 17.60 -11.34 -10.86
N ASP A 282 16.59 -12.20 -11.03
CA ASP A 282 15.65 -12.11 -12.18
C ASP A 282 14.17 -12.20 -11.79
N LEU A 283 13.71 -11.39 -10.83
CA LEU A 283 12.30 -11.36 -10.43
C LEU A 283 11.46 -10.59 -11.47
N LYS A 284 10.52 -11.28 -12.13
CA LYS A 284 9.58 -10.72 -13.12
C LYS A 284 8.30 -11.58 -13.17
N PRO A 285 7.18 -11.07 -13.71
CA PRO A 285 5.93 -11.82 -13.82
C PRO A 285 6.06 -13.17 -14.56
N SER A 286 6.94 -13.27 -15.55
CA SER A 286 7.21 -14.53 -16.27
C SER A 286 7.88 -15.61 -15.39
N ASN A 287 8.55 -15.19 -14.31
CA ASN A 287 9.23 -16.07 -13.35
C ASN A 287 8.40 -16.32 -12.08
N VAL A 288 7.15 -15.84 -12.04
CA VAL A 288 6.18 -16.16 -11.01
C VAL A 288 5.17 -17.14 -11.59
N LEU A 289 5.17 -18.37 -11.11
CA LEU A 289 4.24 -19.42 -11.55
C LEU A 289 3.11 -19.61 -10.56
N LEU A 290 1.93 -19.99 -11.06
CA LEU A 290 0.73 -20.23 -10.27
C LEU A 290 0.34 -21.70 -10.29
N ASP A 291 0.08 -22.24 -9.11
CA ASP A 291 -0.33 -23.64 -8.95
C ASP A 291 -1.83 -23.85 -9.03
N ASN A 292 -2.29 -25.09 -8.89
CA ASN A 292 -3.71 -25.46 -8.97
C ASN A 292 -4.61 -24.69 -7.98
N ALA A 293 -4.06 -24.22 -6.86
CA ALA A 293 -4.77 -23.46 -5.83
C ALA A 293 -4.54 -21.94 -5.96
N MET A 294 -3.99 -21.47 -7.09
CA MET A 294 -3.60 -20.08 -7.34
C MET A 294 -2.54 -19.54 -6.35
N GLY A 295 -1.79 -20.44 -5.71
CA GLY A 295 -0.63 -20.08 -4.90
C GLY A 295 0.56 -19.71 -5.79
N ALA A 296 1.27 -18.65 -5.43
CA ALA A 296 2.41 -18.18 -6.23
C ALA A 296 3.72 -18.86 -5.80
N ARG A 297 4.50 -19.27 -6.80
CA ARG A 297 5.84 -19.82 -6.64
C ARG A 297 6.85 -19.10 -7.53
N LEU A 298 7.97 -18.72 -6.94
CA LEU A 298 9.09 -18.11 -7.67
C LEU A 298 9.94 -19.20 -8.36
N SER A 299 10.25 -18.99 -9.63
CA SER A 299 11.05 -19.89 -10.48
C SER A 299 12.20 -19.15 -11.17
N ASP A 300 13.07 -19.93 -11.83
CA ASP A 300 14.18 -19.48 -12.68
C ASP A 300 15.34 -18.80 -11.93
N PHE A 301 16.16 -19.65 -11.30
CA PHE A 301 17.33 -19.23 -10.52
C PHE A 301 18.61 -19.13 -11.37
N GLY A 302 18.50 -19.05 -12.71
CA GLY A 302 19.64 -19.03 -13.62
C GLY A 302 20.63 -17.88 -13.40
N LEU A 303 20.16 -16.79 -12.79
CA LEU A 303 20.98 -15.63 -12.42
C LEU A 303 21.23 -15.50 -10.91
N ALA A 304 20.83 -16.50 -10.11
CA ALA A 304 20.90 -16.42 -8.66
C ALA A 304 22.34 -16.32 -8.15
N LYS A 305 22.51 -15.67 -6.99
CA LYS A 305 23.81 -15.47 -6.35
C LYS A 305 23.74 -15.77 -4.87
N PHE A 306 24.71 -16.55 -4.40
CA PHE A 306 24.99 -16.75 -2.99
C PHE A 306 25.90 -15.61 -2.51
N LEU A 307 25.43 -14.84 -1.53
CA LEU A 307 26.17 -13.73 -0.97
C LEU A 307 27.18 -14.27 0.06
N PRO A 308 28.50 -14.03 -0.13
CA PRO A 308 29.48 -14.44 0.85
C PRO A 308 29.16 -13.80 2.21
N THR A 309 29.04 -14.64 3.24
CA THR A 309 29.06 -14.16 4.63
C THR A 309 30.52 -13.89 4.96
N HIS A 310 30.82 -12.74 5.58
CA HIS A 310 32.17 -12.17 5.79
C HIS A 310 33.20 -13.05 6.53
N ASN A 311 32.89 -14.31 6.84
CA ASN A 311 33.79 -15.23 7.53
C ASN A 311 34.55 -16.19 6.59
N SER A 312 34.18 -16.26 5.31
CA SER A 312 34.92 -17.08 4.34
C SER A 312 35.95 -16.23 3.62
N THR A 313 37.22 -16.32 4.05
CA THR A 313 38.41 -15.77 3.39
C THR A 313 38.70 -16.37 2.00
N SER A 314 37.77 -17.16 1.45
CA SER A 314 37.92 -17.72 0.11
C SER A 314 37.54 -16.68 -0.93
N ILE A 315 38.56 -16.00 -1.46
CA ILE A 315 38.54 -15.10 -2.63
C ILE A 315 38.18 -15.88 -3.94
N THR A 316 37.59 -17.07 -3.83
CA THR A 316 37.18 -17.87 -4.98
C THR A 316 36.00 -17.22 -5.67
N SER A 317 36.30 -16.72 -6.86
CA SER A 317 35.33 -16.36 -7.90
C SER A 317 34.59 -15.06 -7.62
N SER A 318 35.33 -13.97 -7.67
CA SER A 318 34.85 -12.67 -8.15
C SER A 318 34.27 -12.79 -9.57
N THR A 319 33.17 -13.54 -9.78
CA THR A 319 32.25 -13.14 -10.84
C THR A 319 31.70 -11.83 -10.34
N SER A 320 32.26 -10.74 -10.85
CA SER A 320 31.89 -9.38 -10.51
C SER A 320 30.37 -9.32 -10.27
N LEU A 321 30.00 -8.91 -9.05
CA LEU A 321 28.74 -8.21 -8.81
C LEU A 321 28.62 -6.99 -9.75
N GLY A 322 29.73 -6.58 -10.38
CA GLY A 322 29.79 -5.60 -11.46
C GLY A 322 29.05 -6.05 -12.72
N GLY A 323 27.99 -5.31 -13.02
CA GLY A 323 27.15 -5.39 -14.22
C GLY A 323 25.67 -5.43 -13.83
N PRO A 324 24.79 -4.56 -14.37
CA PRO A 324 23.36 -4.72 -14.21
C PRO A 324 22.95 -6.10 -14.73
N ARG A 325 22.30 -6.89 -13.86
CA ARG A 325 21.75 -8.21 -14.18
C ARG A 325 20.27 -8.24 -13.85
N GLY A 326 19.55 -9.01 -14.65
CA GLY A 326 18.10 -9.15 -14.59
C GLY A 326 17.47 -8.76 -15.91
N SER A 327 16.16 -8.94 -15.97
CA SER A 327 15.39 -8.61 -17.16
C SER A 327 15.12 -7.11 -17.25
N ILE A 328 15.26 -6.56 -18.47
CA ILE A 328 14.98 -5.16 -18.78
C ILE A 328 13.60 -4.78 -18.22
N GLY A 329 13.54 -3.66 -17.49
CA GLY A 329 12.33 -3.17 -16.84
C GLY A 329 12.11 -3.67 -15.40
N TYR A 330 12.91 -4.62 -14.90
CA TYR A 330 12.86 -5.14 -13.53
C TYR A 330 14.21 -5.04 -12.79
N ILE A 331 15.28 -4.62 -13.46
CA ILE A 331 16.60 -4.39 -12.85
C ILE A 331 16.49 -3.26 -11.81
N ALA A 332 16.96 -3.52 -10.59
CA ALA A 332 16.99 -2.51 -9.54
C ALA A 332 17.98 -1.38 -9.88
N PRO A 333 17.67 -0.11 -9.54
CA PRO A 333 18.63 0.99 -9.67
C PRO A 333 19.84 0.70 -8.77
N GLY A 334 21.02 0.61 -9.38
CA GLY A 334 22.20 -0.10 -8.86
C GLY A 334 22.94 0.50 -7.66
N ASN A 335 22.34 1.35 -6.83
CA ASN A 335 23.11 2.06 -5.79
C ASN A 335 23.14 1.37 -4.41
N HIS A 336 22.20 0.49 -4.05
CA HIS A 336 22.22 -0.16 -2.74
C HIS A 336 21.56 -1.54 -2.76
N ILE A 337 22.29 -2.57 -3.20
CA ILE A 337 21.81 -3.97 -3.13
C ILE A 337 21.50 -4.40 -1.67
N LEU A 338 22.05 -3.69 -0.67
CA LEU A 338 21.97 -4.12 0.74
C LEU A 338 20.83 -3.52 1.57
N HIS A 339 20.21 -2.41 1.18
CA HIS A 339 19.19 -1.78 2.05
C HIS A 339 17.76 -1.75 1.50
N ASP A 340 17.57 -1.90 0.18
CA ASP A 340 16.27 -1.56 -0.45
C ASP A 340 15.56 -2.72 -1.15
N LEU A 341 15.93 -3.98 -0.89
CA LEU A 341 15.23 -5.13 -1.49
C LEU A 341 13.76 -5.26 -1.02
N SER A 342 13.37 -4.60 0.07
CA SER A 342 11.97 -4.53 0.50
C SER A 342 11.07 -3.68 -0.44
N LEU A 343 11.65 -2.81 -1.27
CA LEU A 343 10.88 -1.92 -2.16
C LEU A 343 10.50 -2.54 -3.52
N LEU A 344 11.08 -3.69 -3.90
CA LEU A 344 10.90 -4.25 -5.25
C LEU A 344 9.47 -4.77 -5.55
N LEU A 345 8.63 -4.96 -4.54
CA LEU A 345 7.22 -5.32 -4.77
C LEU A 345 6.34 -4.15 -5.24
N ASN A 346 6.82 -2.90 -5.18
CA ASN A 346 5.91 -1.75 -5.09
C ASN A 346 5.52 -0.99 -6.38
N ARG A 347 5.88 -1.42 -7.61
CA ARG A 347 5.47 -0.63 -8.79
C ARG A 347 4.83 -1.33 -9.98
N LYS A 348 4.98 -2.65 -10.16
CA LYS A 348 4.34 -3.35 -11.31
C LYS A 348 3.51 -4.56 -10.96
N LEU A 349 3.77 -5.22 -9.82
CA LEU A 349 2.98 -6.40 -9.42
C LEU A 349 1.62 -6.04 -8.80
N LEU A 350 1.45 -4.81 -8.31
CA LEU A 350 0.23 -4.38 -7.61
C LEU A 350 -0.76 -3.59 -8.48
N PHE A 351 -0.39 -3.14 -9.67
CA PHE A 351 -1.25 -2.37 -10.58
C PHE A 351 -1.78 -3.25 -11.71
#